data_AF-A0A9X3HHP2-F1
#
_entry.id   AF-A0A9X3HHP2-F1
#
_cell.length_a   1.000
_cell.length_b   1.000
_cell.length_c   1.000
_cell.angle_alpha   90.00
_cell.angle_beta   90.00
_cell.angle_gamma   90.00
#
_symmetry.space_group_name_H-M   'P 1'
#
loop_
_entity.id
_entity.type
_entity.pdbx_description
1 polymer ?
#
loop_
_entity_poly.entity_id
_entity_poly.type
_entity_poly.pdbx_seq_one_letter_code
_entity_poly.pdbx_strand_id
1 'polypeptide(L)'
;MKFVKADLKESQEDFHDIYVKQLQNSIRHIKESREMEERFMILEEMLRDERAAGRREERQSILHSFLEDFGSIPPELEKKLFEESDATVLKNWLKIAATSKSIEEFIQKIQ
;
A
#
# COMPACT_ATOMS: atom_id res chain seq x y z
N MET A 1 7.53 39.11 0.54
CA MET A 1 6.76 37.91 0.95
C MET A 1 5.95 37.41 -0.24
N LYS A 2 6.46 36.41 -0.95
CA LYS A 2 5.74 35.73 -2.05
C LYS A 2 5.96 34.22 -1.89
N PHE A 3 5.14 33.59 -1.06
CA PHE A 3 5.02 32.14 -1.00
C PHE A 3 3.59 31.77 -1.37
N VAL A 4 3.26 31.91 -2.64
CA VAL A 4 1.96 31.47 -3.17
C VAL A 4 2.17 31.01 -4.62
N LYS A 5 1.89 29.72 -4.83
CA LYS A 5 1.73 29.02 -6.12
C LYS A 5 3.00 28.78 -6.92
N ALA A 6 3.73 27.72 -6.57
CA ALA A 6 4.47 26.95 -7.56
C ALA A 6 3.65 25.69 -7.84
N ASP A 7 3.24 25.52 -9.08
CA ASP A 7 2.59 24.33 -9.59
C ASP A 7 3.43 23.08 -9.26
N LEU A 8 2.75 21.96 -9.00
CA LEU A 8 3.33 20.66 -8.63
C LEU A 8 4.44 20.15 -9.60
N LYS A 9 4.58 20.81 -10.76
CA LYS A 9 5.49 20.48 -11.86
C LYS A 9 6.91 21.06 -11.71
N GLU A 10 7.10 22.17 -10.98
CA GLU A 10 8.42 22.79 -10.74
C GLU A 10 9.17 22.17 -9.55
N SER A 11 8.47 21.44 -8.69
CA SER A 11 9.07 20.71 -7.55
C SER A 11 10.02 19.58 -7.98
N GLN A 12 10.09 19.26 -9.28
CA GLN A 12 10.92 18.19 -9.83
C GLN A 12 12.08 18.70 -10.71
N GLU A 13 12.37 20.00 -10.72
CA GLU A 13 13.66 20.44 -11.28
C GLU A 13 14.80 20.00 -10.35
N ASP A 14 15.84 19.41 -10.93
CA ASP A 14 17.07 18.98 -10.24
C ASP A 14 17.84 20.25 -9.84
N PHE A 15 17.38 20.90 -8.77
CA PHE A 15 18.15 21.90 -8.07
C PHE A 15 19.45 21.20 -7.70
N HIS A 16 20.56 21.59 -8.32
CA HIS A 16 21.92 21.02 -8.17
C HIS A 16 22.49 21.16 -6.74
N ASP A 17 21.61 21.38 -5.76
CA ASP A 17 21.91 21.48 -4.35
C ASP A 17 21.63 20.14 -3.68
N ILE A 18 22.72 19.47 -3.29
CA ILE A 18 22.73 18.19 -2.58
C ILE A 18 21.80 18.24 -1.35
N TYR A 19 21.69 19.42 -0.72
CA TYR A 19 20.83 19.64 0.44
C TYR A 19 19.34 19.59 0.11
N VAL A 20 18.91 20.17 -1.02
CA VAL A 20 17.51 20.16 -1.44
C VAL A 20 17.05 18.74 -1.80
N LYS A 21 17.94 17.96 -2.44
CA LYS A 21 17.67 16.56 -2.78
C LYS A 21 17.54 15.68 -1.54
N GLN A 22 18.40 15.88 -0.54
CA GLN A 22 18.30 15.21 0.76
C GLN A 22 16.99 15.56 1.46
N LEU A 23 16.64 16.85 1.51
CA LEU A 23 15.40 17.31 2.14
C LEU A 23 14.16 16.75 1.43
N GLN A 24 14.14 16.73 0.09
CA GLN A 24 13.04 16.13 -0.68
C GLN A 24 12.93 14.61 -0.42
N ASN A 25 14.06 13.91 -0.34
CA ASN A 25 14.07 12.47 -0.03
C ASN A 25 13.58 12.19 1.40
N SER A 26 13.95 13.02 2.38
CA SER A 26 13.45 12.94 3.75
C SER A 26 11.95 13.25 3.82
N ILE A 27 11.48 14.30 3.15
CA ILE A 27 10.05 14.64 3.09
C ILE A 27 9.25 13.51 2.43
N ARG A 28 9.79 12.91 1.35
CA ARG A 28 9.16 11.76 0.68
C ARG A 28 9.08 10.56 1.63
N HIS A 29 10.17 10.21 2.32
CA HIS A 29 10.18 9.12 3.30
C HIS A 29 9.21 9.36 4.46
N ILE A 30 9.14 10.58 4.99
CA ILE A 30 8.23 10.92 6.09
C ILE A 30 6.76 10.82 5.64
N LYS A 31 6.45 11.29 4.42
CA LYS A 31 5.10 11.18 3.86
C LYS A 31 4.70 9.72 3.61
N GLU A 32 5.59 8.95 2.96
CA GLU A 32 5.36 7.52 2.72
C GLU A 32 5.21 6.74 4.03
N SER A 33 6.04 7.03 5.04
CA SER A 33 5.95 6.40 6.36
C SER A 33 4.62 6.69 7.05
N ARG A 34 4.11 7.92 6.94
CA ARG A 34 2.86 8.34 7.59
C ARG A 34 1.62 7.79 6.86
N GLU A 35 1.61 7.79 5.53
CA GLU A 35 0.56 7.11 4.75
C GLU A 35 0.57 5.60 5.01
N MET A 36 1.75 4.99 5.12
CA MET A 36 1.90 3.58 5.46
C MET A 36 1.40 3.27 6.88
N GLU A 37 1.70 4.15 7.85
CA GLU A 37 1.21 4.03 9.22
C GLU A 37 -0.31 4.12 9.30
N GLU A 38 -0.92 5.04 8.54
CA GLU A 38 -2.37 5.21 8.46
C GLU A 38 -3.05 4.00 7.77
N ARG A 39 -2.46 3.50 6.67
CA ARG A 39 -2.89 2.24 6.02
C ARG A 39 -2.76 1.04 6.96
N PHE A 40 -1.70 0.97 7.75
CA PHE A 40 -1.48 -0.10 8.71
C PHE A 40 -2.43 -0.02 9.91
N MET A 41 -2.75 1.20 10.38
CA MET A 41 -3.78 1.41 11.40
C MET A 41 -5.16 0.95 10.93
N ILE A 42 -5.58 1.34 9.73
CA ILE A 42 -6.85 0.88 9.13
C ILE A 42 -6.85 -0.64 9.00
N LEU A 43 -5.74 -1.22 8.55
CA LEU A 43 -5.55 -2.66 8.46
C LEU A 43 -5.71 -3.37 9.82
N GLU A 44 -5.06 -2.86 10.87
CA GLU A 44 -5.16 -3.43 12.22
C GLU A 44 -6.56 -3.27 12.81
N GLU A 45 -7.23 -2.16 12.56
CA GLU A 45 -8.62 -1.91 12.99
C GLU A 45 -9.58 -2.89 12.31
N MET A 46 -9.48 -3.06 10.98
CA MET A 46 -10.26 -4.03 10.21
C MET A 46 -10.00 -5.47 10.65
N LEU A 47 -8.78 -5.80 11.10
CA LEU A 47 -8.44 -7.12 11.63
C LEU A 47 -8.87 -7.34 13.10
N ARG A 48 -9.15 -6.28 13.86
CA ARG A 48 -9.53 -6.35 15.29
C ARG A 48 -11.01 -6.68 15.52
N ASP A 49 -11.89 -6.38 14.58
CA ASP A 49 -13.34 -6.60 14.71
C ASP A 49 -13.77 -8.09 14.61
N GLU A 50 -12.82 -9.03 14.47
CA GLU A 50 -13.10 -10.45 14.24
C GLU A 50 -13.46 -11.27 15.51
N ARG A 51 -14.75 -11.43 15.81
CA ARG A 51 -15.27 -12.61 16.53
C ARG A 51 -15.76 -13.70 15.55
N ALA A 52 -14.82 -14.60 15.24
CA ALA A 52 -14.98 -16.04 15.05
C ALA A 52 -15.61 -16.68 13.79
N ALA A 53 -16.36 -16.01 12.89
CA ALA A 53 -16.97 -16.73 11.74
C ALA A 53 -16.87 -16.06 10.34
N GLY A 54 -16.62 -14.76 10.21
CA GLY A 54 -16.54 -14.06 8.91
C GLY A 54 -15.14 -13.97 8.26
N ARG A 55 -14.13 -14.57 8.90
CA ARG A 55 -12.70 -14.22 8.73
C ARG A 55 -12.06 -14.47 7.36
N ARG A 56 -12.62 -15.36 6.55
CA ARG A 56 -11.99 -15.74 5.27
C ARG A 56 -12.43 -14.80 4.15
N GLU A 57 -13.74 -14.71 3.97
CA GLU A 57 -14.36 -13.91 2.91
C GLU A 57 -14.03 -12.43 3.08
N GLU A 58 -14.03 -11.95 4.33
CA GLU A 58 -13.72 -10.54 4.62
C GLU A 58 -12.26 -10.20 4.34
N ARG A 59 -11.30 -11.09 4.68
CA ARG A 59 -9.88 -10.87 4.36
C ARG A 59 -9.59 -10.96 2.86
N GLN A 60 -10.25 -11.89 2.16
CA GLN A 60 -10.17 -11.98 0.70
C GLN A 60 -10.77 -10.73 0.05
N SER A 61 -11.91 -10.22 0.56
CA SER A 61 -12.56 -9.01 0.08
C SER A 61 -11.70 -7.75 0.30
N ILE A 62 -11.10 -7.60 1.48
CA ILE A 62 -10.18 -6.49 1.78
C ILE A 62 -8.96 -6.55 0.87
N LEU A 63 -8.35 -7.73 0.73
CA LEU A 63 -7.20 -7.91 -0.14
C LEU A 63 -7.53 -7.61 -1.60
N HIS A 64 -8.70 -8.06 -2.06
CA HIS A 64 -9.21 -7.75 -3.39
C HIS A 64 -9.40 -6.24 -3.58
N SER A 65 -10.02 -5.54 -2.63
CA SER A 65 -10.20 -4.07 -2.68
C SER A 65 -8.86 -3.33 -2.78
N PHE A 66 -7.86 -3.73 -1.98
CA PHE A 66 -6.52 -3.15 -2.05
C PHE A 66 -5.84 -3.37 -3.40
N LEU A 67 -6.03 -4.55 -3.99
CA LEU A 67 -5.43 -4.86 -5.29
C LEU A 67 -6.16 -4.15 -6.43
N GLU A 68 -7.47 -3.94 -6.31
CA GLU A 68 -8.27 -3.16 -7.25
C GLU A 68 -7.85 -1.67 -7.26
N ASP A 69 -7.49 -1.11 -6.11
CA ASP A 69 -6.92 0.25 -6.01
C ASP A 69 -5.60 0.40 -6.79
N PHE A 70 -4.85 -0.69 -6.98
CA PHE A 70 -3.63 -0.69 -7.79
C PHE A 70 -3.89 -0.92 -9.29
N GLY A 71 -5.04 -1.45 -9.68
CA GLY A 71 -5.42 -1.68 -11.08
C GLY A 71 -6.13 -3.02 -11.32
N SER A 72 -6.06 -3.52 -12.56
CA SER A 72 -6.68 -4.82 -12.90
C SER A 72 -5.92 -5.98 -12.28
N ILE A 73 -6.62 -6.76 -11.45
CA ILE A 73 -6.10 -7.96 -10.81
C ILE A 73 -5.92 -9.07 -11.85
N PRO A 74 -4.70 -9.65 -11.98
CA PRO A 74 -4.48 -10.76 -12.88
C PRO A 74 -5.30 -12.00 -12.46
N PRO A 75 -5.87 -12.75 -13.41
CA PRO A 75 -6.68 -13.93 -13.11
C PRO A 75 -5.89 -15.02 -12.39
N GLU A 76 -4.56 -15.11 -12.57
CA GLU A 76 -3.72 -16.02 -11.79
C GLU A 76 -3.69 -15.68 -10.30
N LEU A 77 -3.72 -14.37 -9.99
CA LEU A 77 -3.72 -13.88 -8.62
C LEU A 77 -5.09 -14.05 -7.96
N GLU A 78 -6.16 -13.76 -8.70
CA GLU A 78 -7.53 -13.96 -8.24
C GLU A 78 -7.80 -15.45 -7.89
N LYS A 79 -7.30 -16.36 -8.73
CA LYS A 79 -7.35 -17.80 -8.45
C LYS A 79 -6.57 -18.17 -7.18
N LYS A 80 -5.35 -17.65 -7.01
CA LYS A 80 -4.56 -17.86 -5.78
C LYS A 80 -5.28 -17.35 -4.53
N LEU A 81 -5.90 -16.17 -4.62
CA LEU A 81 -6.70 -15.59 -3.53
C LEU A 81 -7.85 -16.50 -3.14
N PHE A 82 -8.55 -17.07 -4.12
CA PHE A 82 -9.67 -17.97 -3.88
C PHE A 82 -9.25 -19.32 -3.27
N GLU A 83 -8.15 -19.90 -3.78
CA GLU A 83 -7.61 -21.18 -3.31
C GLU A 83 -6.98 -21.06 -1.91
N GLU A 84 -6.38 -19.91 -1.59
CA GLU A 84 -5.74 -19.69 -0.30
C GLU A 84 -6.76 -19.66 0.85
N SER A 85 -6.47 -20.44 1.88
CA SER A 85 -7.35 -20.67 3.03
C SER A 85 -6.63 -20.49 4.36
N ASP A 86 -5.30 -20.35 4.34
CA ASP A 86 -4.53 -20.11 5.54
C ASP A 86 -4.67 -18.65 5.99
N ALA A 87 -5.22 -18.48 7.18
CA ALA A 87 -5.40 -17.20 7.85
C ALA A 87 -4.09 -16.41 8.01
N THR A 88 -2.97 -17.10 8.19
CA THR A 88 -1.63 -16.52 8.35
C THR A 88 -1.09 -16.02 7.02
N VAL A 89 -1.29 -16.80 5.95
CA VAL A 89 -0.89 -16.42 4.58
C VAL A 89 -1.69 -15.21 4.13
N LEU A 90 -3.01 -15.23 4.28
CA LEU A 90 -3.88 -14.09 3.95
C LEU A 90 -3.50 -12.83 4.73
N LYS A 91 -3.15 -12.96 6.02
CA LYS A 91 -2.67 -11.84 6.83
C LYS A 91 -1.34 -11.29 6.32
N ASN A 92 -0.43 -12.15 5.88
CA ASN A 92 0.84 -11.73 5.29
C ASN A 92 0.62 -11.02 3.96
N TRP A 93 -0.23 -11.57 3.09
CA TRP A 93 -0.59 -10.93 1.82
C TRP A 93 -1.25 -9.56 2.03
N LEU A 94 -2.13 -9.41 3.02
CA LEU A 94 -2.71 -8.12 3.37
C LEU A 94 -1.65 -7.07 3.72
N LYS A 95 -0.63 -7.45 4.49
CA LYS A 95 0.52 -6.58 4.82
C LYS A 95 1.36 -6.24 3.58
N ILE A 96 1.59 -7.23 2.71
CA ILE A 96 2.34 -7.03 1.47
C ILE A 96 1.56 -6.08 0.55
N ALA A 97 0.25 -6.25 0.41
CA ALA A 97 -0.61 -5.37 -0.38
C ALA A 97 -0.59 -3.94 0.18
N ALA A 98 -0.75 -3.76 1.49
CA ALA A 98 -0.71 -2.44 2.12
C ALA A 98 0.64 -1.71 1.96
N THR A 99 1.74 -2.46 1.84
CA THR A 99 3.11 -1.92 1.67
C THR A 99 3.57 -1.84 0.22
N SER A 100 2.81 -2.40 -0.73
CA SER A 100 3.15 -2.36 -2.15
C SER A 100 2.59 -1.10 -2.80
N LYS A 101 3.22 -0.66 -3.90
CA LYS A 101 2.81 0.50 -4.68
C LYS A 101 2.15 0.12 -6.02
N SER A 102 2.24 -1.15 -6.42
CA SER A 102 1.56 -1.72 -7.60
C SER A 102 1.27 -3.21 -7.45
N ILE A 103 0.46 -3.75 -8.36
CA ILE A 103 0.15 -5.19 -8.44
C ILE A 103 1.41 -6.00 -8.75
N GLU A 104 2.29 -5.53 -9.64
CA GLU A 104 3.54 -6.22 -9.96
C GLU A 104 4.46 -6.35 -8.75
N GLU A 105 4.58 -5.29 -7.94
CA GLU A 105 5.37 -5.32 -6.72
C GLU A 105 4.78 -6.29 -5.70
N PHE A 106 3.45 -6.31 -5.57
CA PHE A 106 2.77 -7.28 -4.73
C PHE A 106 3.05 -8.72 -5.18
N ILE A 107 2.89 -9.01 -6.48
CA ILE A 107 3.13 -10.35 -7.05
C ILE A 107 4.57 -10.81 -6.80
N GLN A 108 5.56 -9.93 -6.99
CA GLN A 108 6.96 -10.26 -6.71
C GLN A 108 7.23 -10.61 -5.25
N LYS A 109 6.49 -10.02 -4.31
CA LYS A 109 6.66 -10.24 -2.86
C LYS A 109 5.90 -11.46 -2.33
N ILE A 110 4.86 -11.92 -3.03
CA ILE A 110 4.11 -13.15 -2.68
C ILE A 110 4.61 -14.40 -3.42
N GLN A 111 5.59 -14.23 -4.32
CA GLN A 111 6.24 -15.31 -5.07
C GLN A 111 7.26 -16.04 -4.21
#